data_AF-A0AAE4QWK7-F1
#
_entry.id   AF-A0AAE4QWK7-F1
#
_cell.length_a   1.000
_cell.length_b   1.000
_cell.length_c   1.000
_cell.angle_alpha   90.00
_cell.angle_beta   90.00
_cell.angle_gamma   90.00
#
_symmetry.space_group_name_H-M   'P 1'
#
loop_
_entity.id
_entity.type
_entity.pdbx_description
1 polymer ?
#
loop_
_entity_poly.entity_id
_entity_poly.type
_entity_poly.pdbx_seq_one_letter_code
_entity_poly.pdbx_strand_id
1 'polypeptide(L)'
;MRKIDPARWYRDRHGRRARALAVRLDGDDDEVVLRPWELRLPRSVIYAAARSRGLEPVGGTRALVQRGPWLEPMRFARVEVGR
;
A
#
# COMPACT_ATOMS: atom_id res chain seq x y z
N MET A 1 26.10 -11.08 -23.62
CA MET A 1 25.75 -10.59 -22.26
C MET A 1 24.78 -9.42 -22.40
N ARG A 2 23.49 -9.61 -22.12
CA ARG A 2 22.47 -8.55 -22.30
C ARG A 2 22.70 -7.51 -21.20
N LYS A 3 23.08 -6.27 -21.54
CA LYS A 3 23.22 -5.17 -20.58
C LYS A 3 21.85 -4.94 -19.93
N ILE A 4 21.73 -5.27 -18.64
CA ILE A 4 20.56 -4.91 -17.84
C ILE A 4 20.60 -3.41 -17.67
N ASP A 5 19.60 -2.72 -18.21
CA ASP A 5 19.34 -1.32 -17.87
C ASP A 5 18.81 -1.27 -16.43
N PRO A 6 19.61 -0.77 -15.46
CA PRO A 6 19.23 -0.77 -14.05
C PRO A 6 17.99 0.08 -13.79
N ALA A 7 17.81 1.17 -14.54
CA ALA A 7 16.67 2.07 -14.39
C ALA A 7 15.38 1.41 -14.88
N ARG A 8 15.44 0.73 -16.04
CA ARG A 8 14.30 -0.05 -16.55
C ARG A 8 13.93 -1.19 -15.61
N TRP A 9 14.92 -1.95 -15.12
CA TRP A 9 14.67 -3.06 -14.20
C TRP A 9 14.11 -2.58 -12.86
N TYR A 10 14.62 -1.45 -12.34
CA TYR A 10 14.08 -0.81 -11.13
C TYR A 10 12.63 -0.35 -11.37
N ARG A 11 12.35 0.32 -12.49
CA ARG A 11 11.00 0.74 -12.87
C ARG A 11 10.05 -0.46 -13.01
N ASP A 12 10.47 -1.55 -13.64
CA ASP A 12 9.63 -2.76 -13.81
C ASP A 12 9.35 -3.46 -12.48
N ARG A 13 10.35 -3.53 -11.59
CA ARG A 13 10.20 -4.09 -10.25
C ARG A 13 9.25 -3.26 -9.39
N HIS A 14 9.46 -1.94 -9.35
CA HIS A 14 8.62 -1.02 -8.57
C HIS A 14 7.22 -0.89 -9.19
N GLY A 15 7.12 -0.90 -10.51
CA GLY A 15 5.86 -0.88 -11.26
C GLY A 15 5.01 -2.12 -10.98
N ARG A 16 5.60 -3.32 -10.93
CA ARG A 16 4.86 -4.54 -10.54
C ARG A 16 4.30 -4.46 -9.11
N ARG A 17 5.10 -3.95 -8.16
CA ARG A 17 4.64 -3.77 -6.77
C ARG A 17 3.54 -2.73 -6.65
N ALA A 18 3.69 -1.60 -7.34
CA ALA A 18 2.67 -0.55 -7.39
C ALA A 18 1.36 -1.06 -8.00
N ARG A 19 1.43 -1.86 -9.08
CA ARG A 19 0.25 -2.48 -9.69
C ARG A 19 -0.42 -3.49 -8.74
N ALA A 20 0.37 -4.31 -8.04
CA ALA A 20 -0.17 -5.25 -7.05
C ALA A 20 -0.83 -4.57 -5.85
N LEU A 21 -0.37 -3.36 -5.49
CA LEU A 21 -1.02 -2.50 -4.49
C LEU A 21 -2.33 -1.91 -5.04
N ALA A 22 -2.30 -1.35 -6.26
CA ALA A 22 -3.50 -0.77 -6.89
C ALA A 22 -4.65 -1.78 -6.97
N VAL A 23 -4.38 -2.99 -7.48
CA VAL A 23 -5.37 -4.08 -7.57
C VAL A 23 -6.05 -4.39 -6.23
N ARG A 24 -5.31 -4.32 -5.11
CA ARG A 24 -5.88 -4.58 -3.78
C ARG A 24 -6.70 -3.41 -3.23
N LEU A 25 -6.36 -2.19 -3.64
CA LEU A 25 -7.04 -0.98 -3.16
C LEU A 25 -8.25 -0.60 -4.02
N ASP A 26 -8.27 -1.02 -5.29
CA ASP A 26 -9.35 -0.78 -6.24
C ASP A 26 -10.49 -1.82 -6.12
N GLY A 27 -10.41 -2.74 -5.15
CA GLY A 27 -11.48 -3.70 -4.86
C GLY A 27 -12.69 -3.01 -4.23
N ASP A 28 -13.87 -3.63 -4.37
CA ASP A 28 -15.13 -3.09 -3.87
C ASP A 28 -15.33 -3.26 -2.36
N ASP A 29 -14.37 -3.83 -1.63
CA ASP A 29 -14.45 -4.07 -0.19
C ASP A 29 -14.43 -2.77 0.63
N ASP A 30 -15.31 -2.66 1.62
CA ASP A 30 -15.36 -1.51 2.54
C ASP A 30 -14.17 -1.49 3.51
N GLU A 31 -13.53 -2.64 3.74
CA GLU A 31 -12.31 -2.77 4.53
C GLU A 31 -11.19 -3.43 3.71
N VAL A 32 -10.00 -2.84 3.74
CA VAL A 32 -8.83 -3.35 3.04
C VAL A 32 -7.71 -3.64 4.03
N VAL A 33 -7.22 -4.88 4.02
CA VAL A 33 -6.08 -5.32 4.83
C VAL A 33 -4.86 -5.52 3.95
N LEU A 34 -3.82 -4.73 4.19
CA LEU A 34 -2.57 -4.77 3.43
C LEU A 34 -1.39 -5.18 4.29
N ARG A 35 -0.57 -6.10 3.78
CA ARG A 35 0.65 -6.58 4.45
C ARG A 35 1.88 -5.99 3.75
N PRO A 36 2.57 -5.00 4.35
CA PRO A 36 3.70 -4.32 3.71
C PRO A 36 4.83 -5.26 3.28
N TRP A 37 5.07 -6.34 4.03
CA TRP A 37 6.09 -7.34 3.72
C TRP A 37 5.76 -8.19 2.48
N GLU A 38 4.48 -8.48 2.23
CA GLU A 38 4.04 -9.19 1.01
C GLU A 38 4.18 -8.30 -0.23
N LEU A 39 3.84 -7.01 -0.10
CA LEU A 39 3.95 -6.03 -1.18
C LEU A 39 5.39 -5.53 -1.39
N ARG A 40 6.25 -5.68 -0.38
CA ARG A 40 7.62 -5.15 -0.34
C ARG A 40 7.65 -3.65 -0.65
N LEU A 41 6.71 -2.90 -0.05
CA LEU A 41 6.56 -1.45 -0.17
C LEU A 41 6.61 -0.79 1.21
N PRO A 42 7.12 0.46 1.33
CA PRO A 42 7.03 1.23 2.58
C PRO A 42 5.58 1.52 2.99
N ARG A 43 5.28 1.54 4.30
CA ARG A 43 3.95 1.90 4.84
C ARG A 43 3.49 3.28 4.38
N SER A 44 4.41 4.24 4.24
CA SER A 44 4.09 5.59 3.75
C SER A 44 3.55 5.58 2.32
N VAL A 45 4.10 4.74 1.44
CA VAL A 45 3.62 4.57 0.06
C VAL A 45 2.25 3.93 0.06
N ILE A 46 2.07 2.86 0.85
CA ILE A 46 0.79 2.17 1.00
C ILE A 46 -0.28 3.13 1.55
N TYR A 47 0.05 3.88 2.60
CA TYR A 47 -0.82 4.87 3.21
C TYR A 47 -1.22 5.97 2.22
N ALA A 48 -0.25 6.56 1.52
CA ALA A 48 -0.54 7.59 0.52
C ALA A 48 -1.46 7.08 -0.59
N ALA A 49 -1.21 5.86 -1.08
CA ALA A 49 -2.02 5.22 -2.12
C ALA A 49 -3.44 4.84 -1.66
N ALA A 50 -3.59 4.43 -0.40
CA ALA A 50 -4.90 4.16 0.21
C ALA A 50 -5.68 5.46 0.39
N ARG A 51 -5.04 6.49 0.97
CA ARG A 51 -5.65 7.81 1.17
C ARG A 51 -6.11 8.46 -0.13
N SER A 52 -5.36 8.30 -1.21
CA SER A 52 -5.75 8.80 -2.54
C SER A 52 -7.00 8.12 -3.12
N ARG A 53 -7.49 7.04 -2.50
CA ARG A 53 -8.71 6.30 -2.86
C ARG A 53 -9.83 6.45 -1.83
N GLY A 54 -9.71 7.41 -0.92
CA GLY A 54 -10.72 7.64 0.12
C GLY A 54 -10.72 6.58 1.23
N LEU A 55 -9.61 5.86 1.40
CA LEU A 55 -9.43 4.90 2.49
C LEU A 55 -8.65 5.55 3.64
N GLU A 56 -9.12 5.36 4.87
CA GLU A 56 -8.45 5.84 6.09
C GLU A 56 -8.00 4.67 6.97
N PRO A 57 -6.89 4.82 7.72
CA PRO A 57 -6.43 3.77 8.62
C PRO A 57 -7.43 3.50 9.73
N VAL A 58 -7.74 2.23 9.96
CA VAL A 58 -8.52 1.82 11.14
C VAL A 58 -7.71 2.16 12.39
N GLY A 59 -8.29 2.92 13.32
CA GLY A 59 -7.58 3.45 14.49
C GLY A 59 -6.75 4.71 14.23
N GLY A 60 -6.89 5.33 13.05
CA GLY A 60 -6.25 6.59 12.67
C GLY A 60 -4.76 6.47 12.40
N THR A 61 -4.10 7.61 12.14
CA THR A 61 -2.68 7.65 11.75
C THR A 61 -1.74 7.10 12.83
N ARG A 62 -2.15 7.14 14.11
CA ARG A 62 -1.40 6.53 15.22
C ARG A 62 -1.25 5.00 15.09
N ALA A 63 -2.23 4.32 14.50
CA ALA A 63 -2.14 2.89 14.19
C ALA A 63 -1.02 2.57 13.17
N LEU A 64 -0.52 3.58 12.46
CA LEU A 64 0.60 3.45 11.53
C LEU A 64 1.97 3.71 12.16
N VAL A 65 2.02 4.31 13.36
CA VAL A 65 3.25 4.65 14.07
C VAL A 65 3.66 3.48 14.96
N GLN A 66 4.14 2.39 14.36
CA GLN A 66 4.81 1.32 15.11
C GLN A 66 6.33 1.44 14.97
N ARG A 67 7.05 1.35 16.09
CA ARG A 67 8.51 1.18 16.12
C ARG A 67 8.81 -0.33 16.17
N GLY A 68 9.63 -0.83 15.26
CA GLY A 68 10.10 -2.23 15.26
C GLY A 68 9.93 -2.95 13.91
N PRO A 69 10.36 -4.23 13.81
CA PRO A 69 10.18 -5.04 12.62
C PRO A 69 8.70 -5.15 12.23
N TRP A 70 8.44 -5.01 10.94
CA TRP A 70 7.11 -4.81 10.37
C TRP A 70 6.32 -6.12 10.32
N LEU A 71 5.65 -6.47 11.42
CA LEU A 71 4.88 -7.72 11.55
C LEU A 71 3.36 -7.53 11.51
N GLU A 72 2.88 -6.29 11.66
CA GLU A 72 1.44 -6.00 11.73
C GLU A 72 0.84 -5.50 10.41
N PRO A 73 -0.29 -6.08 9.95
CA PRO A 73 -1.00 -5.60 8.77
C PRO A 73 -1.48 -4.15 8.94
N MET A 74 -1.60 -3.44 7.82
CA MET A 74 -2.28 -2.15 7.74
C MET A 74 -3.74 -2.40 7.40
N ARG A 75 -4.65 -1.95 8.26
CA ARG A 75 -6.09 -2.01 8.02
C ARG A 75 -6.60 -0.63 7.62
N PHE A 76 -7.44 -0.60 6.60
CA PHE A 76 -8.05 0.61 6.09
C PHE A 76 -9.54 0.41 5.92
N ALA A 77 -10.33 1.46 6.15
CA ALA A 77 -11.76 1.47 5.89
C ALA A 77 -12.11 2.57 4.87
N ARG A 78 -13.12 2.31 4.04
CA ARG A 78 -13.74 3.32 3.18
C ARG A 78 -14.31 4.42 4.05
N VAL A 79 -13.96 5.66 3.74
CA VAL A 79 -14.71 6.78 4.31
C VAL A 79 -16.02 6.84 3.56
N GLU A 80 -17.12 6.50 4.23
CA GLU A 80 -18.43 6.92 3.76
C GLU A 80 -18.41 8.45 3.72
N VAL A 81 -18.26 9.01 2.52
CA VAL A 81 -18.47 10.43 2.33
C VAL A 81 -19.96 10.63 2.56
N GLY A 82 -20.29 11.09 3.76
CA GLY A 82 -21.64 11.49 4.13
C GLY A 82 -22.21 12.38 3.03
N ARG A 83 -23.43 12.04 2.63
CA ARG A 83 -24.28 12.73 1.65
C ARG A 83 -24.38 14.23 1.94
#